data_AF-A0A1Q6R6Q3-F1
#
_entry.id   AF-A0A1Q6R6Q3-F1
#
_cell.length_a   1.000
_cell.length_b   1.000
_cell.length_c   1.000
_cell.angle_alpha   90.00
_cell.angle_beta   90.00
_cell.angle_gamma   90.00
#
_symmetry.space_group_name_H-M   'P 1'
#
loop_
_entity.id
_entity.type
_entity.pdbx_description
1 polymer ?
#
loop_
_entity_poly.entity_id
_entity_poly.type
_entity_poly.pdbx_seq_one_letter_code
_entity_poly.pdbx_strand_id
1 'polypeptide(L)'
;MKIKRALLSVSDKTGIVELAKFLSDNGVEIISTGGTMKAIKEAGIPVTYVSDVTGFPEIMDGRVKTLNPKIHGAILAVRSNPEHMKALAEHDITPIDLVVVNLYPFRETVAKPGVTEAEAIENIDIGGPAMVRASAKNFKDVVIVTYPSRYAGLMEMLAKEGDVDARTRKELALEAFTHTAEYDAMISEYLKKQLEK
;
A
#
# COMPACT_ATOMS: atom_id res chain seq x y z
N MET A 1 13.25 -14.11 2.49
CA MET A 1 13.42 -13.10 1.44
C MET A 1 13.77 -11.75 2.03
N LYS A 2 14.98 -11.25 1.78
CA LYS A 2 15.37 -9.92 2.25
C LYS A 2 14.51 -8.84 1.59
N ILE A 3 13.95 -7.91 2.38
CA ILE A 3 13.25 -6.73 1.86
C ILE A 3 14.28 -5.81 1.23
N LYS A 4 14.09 -5.44 -0.05
CA LYS A 4 14.95 -4.55 -0.83
C LYS A 4 14.21 -3.33 -1.37
N ARG A 5 12.90 -3.47 -1.63
CA ARG A 5 12.05 -2.39 -2.14
C ARG A 5 10.70 -2.36 -1.45
N ALA A 6 10.31 -1.19 -0.95
CA ALA A 6 9.07 -0.96 -0.23
C ALA A 6 8.21 0.12 -0.90
N LEU A 7 6.89 -0.12 -0.99
CA LEU A 7 5.91 0.86 -1.43
C LEU A 7 5.11 1.35 -0.22
N LEU A 8 5.23 2.64 0.10
CA LEU A 8 4.56 3.27 1.25
C LEU A 8 3.50 4.26 0.75
N SER A 9 2.23 4.02 1.05
CA SER A 9 1.12 4.90 0.67
C SER A 9 0.01 4.84 1.72
N VAL A 10 0.05 5.76 2.68
CA VAL A 10 -0.83 5.76 3.85
C VAL A 10 -1.65 7.06 3.98
N SER A 11 -2.89 6.90 4.44
CA SER A 11 -3.75 8.00 4.87
C SER A 11 -3.43 8.42 6.31
N ASP A 12 -3.26 7.48 7.24
CA ASP A 12 -2.75 7.74 8.59
C ASP A 12 -1.21 7.68 8.57
N LYS A 13 -0.56 8.80 8.93
CA LYS A 13 0.89 8.97 8.90
C LYS A 13 1.56 8.60 10.22
N THR A 14 0.81 8.09 11.19
CA THR A 14 1.36 7.64 12.49
C THR A 14 2.52 6.67 12.26
N GLY A 15 3.71 7.01 12.77
CA GLY A 15 4.90 6.17 12.69
C GLY A 15 5.53 5.97 11.29
N ILE A 16 4.97 6.57 10.22
CA ILE A 16 5.45 6.27 8.86
C ILE A 16 6.88 6.77 8.60
N VAL A 17 7.25 7.91 9.18
CA VAL A 17 8.59 8.49 9.05
C VAL A 17 9.63 7.62 9.77
N GLU A 18 9.29 7.09 10.94
CA GLU A 18 10.16 6.16 11.69
C GLU A 18 10.39 4.87 10.90
N LEU A 19 9.31 4.28 10.37
CA LEU A 19 9.40 3.10 9.53
C LEU A 19 10.22 3.37 8.26
N ALA A 20 9.96 4.48 7.56
CA ALA A 20 10.71 4.87 6.37
C ALA A 20 12.19 5.08 6.67
N LYS A 21 12.51 5.69 7.81
CA LYS A 21 13.90 5.87 8.24
C LYS A 21 14.58 4.53 8.48
N PHE A 22 13.95 3.63 9.22
CA PHE A 22 14.47 2.28 9.47
C PHE A 22 14.72 1.54 8.15
N LEU A 23 13.76 1.56 7.22
CA LEU A 23 13.89 0.90 5.93
C LEU A 23 15.07 1.49 5.13
N SER A 24 15.16 2.81 5.05
CA SER A 24 16.24 3.51 4.34
C SER A 24 17.62 3.23 4.96
N ASP A 25 17.74 3.26 6.30
CA ASP A 25 18.99 2.98 7.01
C ASP A 25 19.46 1.53 6.80
N ASN A 26 18.54 0.61 6.44
CA ASN A 26 18.83 -0.77 6.08
C ASN A 26 18.98 -1.01 4.56
N GLY A 27 19.06 0.06 3.75
CA GLY A 27 19.29 0.00 2.31
C GLY A 27 18.07 -0.44 1.50
N VAL A 28 16.85 -0.32 2.05
CA VAL A 28 15.61 -0.56 1.33
C VAL A 28 15.26 0.66 0.49
N GLU A 29 15.04 0.46 -0.80
CA GLU A 29 14.51 1.49 -1.69
C GLU A 29 13.04 1.78 -1.35
N ILE A 30 12.69 3.05 -1.17
CA ILE A 30 11.33 3.47 -0.83
C ILE A 30 10.68 4.12 -2.05
N ILE A 31 9.54 3.57 -2.46
CA ILE A 31 8.61 4.20 -3.40
C ILE A 31 7.45 4.78 -2.59
N SER A 32 7.00 5.98 -2.94
CA SER A 32 5.82 6.56 -2.33
C SER A 32 5.07 7.50 -3.27
N THR A 33 3.93 8.02 -2.81
CA THR A 33 3.11 8.99 -3.53
C THR A 33 2.40 9.96 -2.58
N GLY A 34 1.91 11.08 -3.11
CA GLY A 34 1.08 12.06 -2.42
C GLY A 34 1.64 12.51 -1.06
N GLY A 35 0.75 12.65 -0.08
CA GLY A 35 1.11 13.11 1.27
C GLY A 35 2.08 12.20 2.02
N THR A 36 2.15 10.90 1.68
CA THR A 36 3.13 9.99 2.31
C THR A 36 4.54 10.33 1.84
N MET A 37 4.73 10.50 0.53
CA MET A 37 6.01 10.90 -0.03
C MET A 37 6.47 12.24 0.56
N LYS A 38 5.56 13.21 0.66
CA LYS A 38 5.86 14.52 1.25
C LYS A 38 6.41 14.38 2.67
N ALA A 39 5.73 13.64 3.54
CA ALA A 39 6.17 13.42 4.93
C ALA A 39 7.55 12.75 5.01
N ILE A 40 7.81 11.75 4.17
CA ILE A 40 9.11 11.04 4.12
C ILE A 40 10.22 11.97 3.62
N LYS A 41 9.95 12.73 2.55
CA LYS A 41 10.91 13.65 1.94
C LYS A 41 11.27 14.82 2.87
N GLU A 42 10.29 15.37 3.59
CA GLU A 42 10.49 16.43 4.59
C GLU A 42 11.37 15.97 5.76
N ALA A 43 11.37 14.67 6.08
CA ALA A 43 12.28 14.08 7.06
C ALA A 43 13.70 13.80 6.50
N GLY A 44 13.99 14.19 5.26
CA GLY A 44 15.30 14.01 4.62
C GLY A 44 15.59 12.57 4.16
N ILE A 45 14.56 11.72 4.10
CA ILE A 45 14.71 10.32 3.72
C ILE A 45 14.59 10.20 2.18
N PRO A 46 15.52 9.50 1.51
CA PRO A 46 15.41 9.22 0.07
C PRO A 46 14.11 8.47 -0.26
N VAL A 47 13.36 8.99 -1.23
CA VAL A 47 12.10 8.40 -1.67
C VAL A 47 11.87 8.67 -3.15
N THR A 48 11.53 7.62 -3.88
CA THR A 48 11.21 7.66 -5.31
C THR A 48 9.71 7.88 -5.51
N TYR A 49 9.33 8.76 -6.43
CA TYR A 49 7.91 8.98 -6.71
C TYR A 49 7.34 7.83 -7.55
N VAL A 50 6.08 7.44 -7.30
CA VAL A 50 5.45 6.35 -8.05
C VAL A 50 5.40 6.63 -9.56
N SER A 51 5.21 7.88 -9.98
CA SER A 51 5.23 8.26 -11.40
C SER A 51 6.60 8.12 -12.05
N ASP A 52 7.69 8.25 -11.29
CA ASP A 52 9.04 8.01 -11.80
C ASP A 52 9.26 6.52 -12.08
N VAL A 53 8.65 5.64 -11.27
CA VAL A 53 8.66 4.19 -11.48
C VAL A 53 7.81 3.80 -12.69
N THR A 54 6.60 4.35 -12.79
CA THR A 54 5.66 3.98 -13.85
C THR A 54 5.99 4.63 -15.19
N GLY A 55 6.65 5.78 -15.18
CA GLY A 55 6.78 6.65 -16.34
C GLY A 55 5.46 7.30 -16.76
N PHE A 56 4.41 7.22 -15.92
CA PHE A 56 3.08 7.75 -16.23
C PHE A 56 2.74 8.90 -15.28
N PRO A 57 2.33 10.07 -15.81
CA PRO A 57 2.01 11.23 -15.00
C PRO A 57 0.76 11.00 -14.15
N GLU A 58 0.62 11.77 -13.08
CA GLU A 58 -0.62 11.80 -12.31
C GLU A 58 -1.71 12.52 -13.12
N ILE A 59 -2.85 11.85 -13.31
CA ILE A 59 -4.02 12.37 -14.03
C ILE A 59 -5.30 12.12 -13.21
N MET A 60 -6.39 12.79 -13.56
CA MET A 60 -7.71 12.64 -12.90
C MET A 60 -7.60 12.82 -11.38
N ASP A 61 -6.92 13.88 -10.95
CA ASP A 61 -6.72 14.22 -9.53
C ASP A 61 -6.15 13.08 -8.68
N GLY A 62 -5.33 12.22 -9.28
CA GLY A 62 -4.64 11.14 -8.59
C GLY A 62 -5.42 9.82 -8.50
N ARG A 63 -6.61 9.74 -9.10
CA ARG A 63 -7.49 8.54 -9.06
C ARG A 63 -6.85 7.26 -9.62
N VAL A 64 -5.89 7.39 -10.54
CA VAL A 64 -5.31 6.24 -11.28
C VAL A 64 -3.79 6.10 -11.15
N LYS A 65 -3.17 6.78 -10.17
CA LYS A 65 -1.70 6.87 -10.08
C LYS A 65 -0.98 5.54 -9.77
N THR A 66 -1.61 4.63 -9.03
CA THR A 66 -1.01 3.32 -8.68
C THR A 66 -1.60 2.15 -9.48
N LEU A 67 -2.68 2.39 -10.24
CA LEU A 67 -3.35 1.39 -11.09
C LEU A 67 -2.55 1.15 -12.38
N ASN A 68 -1.31 0.69 -12.23
CA ASN A 68 -0.36 0.55 -13.32
C ASN A 68 0.31 -0.84 -13.29
N PRO A 69 0.53 -1.50 -14.45
CA PRO A 69 1.22 -2.78 -14.53
C PRO A 69 2.61 -2.80 -13.89
N LYS A 70 3.36 -1.69 -13.91
CA LYS A 70 4.67 -1.61 -13.25
C LYS A 70 4.58 -1.67 -11.73
N ILE A 71 3.45 -1.30 -11.14
CA ILE A 71 3.20 -1.43 -9.69
C ILE A 71 2.60 -2.80 -9.38
N HIS A 72 1.51 -3.16 -10.05
CA HIS A 72 0.81 -4.41 -9.75
C HIS A 72 1.60 -5.66 -10.21
N GLY A 73 2.36 -5.57 -11.30
CA GLY A 73 3.29 -6.62 -11.73
C GLY A 73 4.42 -6.83 -10.72
N ALA A 74 4.99 -5.74 -10.20
CA ALA A 74 6.01 -5.79 -9.15
C ALA A 74 5.50 -6.43 -7.84
N ILE A 75 4.20 -6.29 -7.54
CA ILE A 75 3.55 -6.88 -6.37
C ILE A 75 3.11 -8.34 -6.63
N LEU A 76 2.56 -8.65 -7.81
CA LEU A 76 1.88 -9.93 -8.08
C LEU A 76 2.76 -11.00 -8.72
N ALA A 77 3.99 -10.67 -9.13
CA ALA A 77 4.92 -11.67 -9.65
C ALA A 77 5.21 -12.74 -8.59
N VAL A 78 4.98 -14.00 -8.95
CA VAL A 78 5.32 -15.15 -8.11
C VAL A 78 6.78 -15.45 -8.35
N ARG A 79 7.61 -15.26 -7.33
CA ARG A 79 9.08 -15.22 -7.49
C ARG A 79 9.69 -16.58 -7.81
N SER A 80 8.99 -17.64 -7.42
CA SER A 80 9.36 -19.02 -7.76
C SER A 80 8.90 -19.45 -9.16
N ASN A 81 8.14 -18.62 -9.89
CA ASN A 81 7.72 -18.90 -11.26
C ASN A 81 8.69 -18.23 -12.27
N PRO A 82 9.48 -19.01 -13.04
CA PRO A 82 10.43 -18.47 -14.00
C PRO A 82 9.80 -17.56 -15.06
N GLU A 83 8.58 -17.87 -15.53
CA GLU A 83 7.90 -17.06 -16.54
C GLU A 83 7.49 -15.68 -16.00
N HIS A 84 7.11 -15.60 -14.72
CA HIS A 84 6.83 -14.29 -14.10
C HIS A 84 8.11 -13.47 -13.97
N MET A 85 9.22 -14.09 -13.55
CA MET A 85 10.50 -13.38 -13.43
C MET A 85 11.04 -12.91 -14.79
N LYS A 86 10.82 -13.71 -15.85
CA LYS A 86 11.12 -13.32 -17.22
C LYS A 86 10.28 -12.12 -17.66
N ALA A 87 8.96 -12.16 -17.45
CA ALA A 87 8.08 -11.05 -17.79
C ALA A 87 8.45 -9.76 -17.03
N LEU A 88 8.84 -9.85 -15.75
CA LEU A 88 9.34 -8.71 -15.00
C LEU A 88 10.59 -8.09 -15.67
N ALA A 89 11.55 -8.93 -16.07
CA ALA A 89 12.78 -8.47 -16.71
C ALA A 89 12.52 -7.86 -18.10
N GLU A 90 11.66 -8.48 -18.92
CA GLU A 90 11.30 -8.00 -20.26
C GLU A 90 10.58 -6.64 -20.26
N HIS A 91 9.93 -6.29 -19.14
CA HIS A 91 9.17 -5.06 -18.99
C HIS A 91 9.80 -4.05 -18.01
N ASP A 92 11.05 -4.27 -17.62
CA ASP A 92 11.80 -3.42 -16.67
C ASP A 92 11.06 -3.18 -15.35
N ILE A 93 10.42 -4.23 -14.82
CA ILE A 93 9.64 -4.18 -13.58
C ILE A 93 10.47 -4.75 -12.44
N THR A 94 10.85 -3.88 -11.51
CA THR A 94 11.54 -4.30 -10.27
C THR A 94 10.52 -4.77 -9.23
N PRO A 95 10.67 -5.98 -8.65
CA PRO A 95 9.76 -6.49 -7.61
C PRO A 95 9.62 -5.55 -6.40
N ILE A 96 8.44 -5.56 -5.78
CA ILE A 96 8.19 -4.92 -4.49
C ILE A 96 8.08 -6.00 -3.42
N ASP A 97 8.82 -5.84 -2.31
CA ASP A 97 8.92 -6.82 -1.23
C ASP A 97 8.00 -6.50 -0.05
N LEU A 98 7.76 -5.21 0.18
CA LEU A 98 6.96 -4.69 1.27
C LEU A 98 5.98 -3.65 0.73
N VAL A 99 4.72 -3.77 1.09
CA VAL A 99 3.68 -2.79 0.80
C VAL A 99 3.08 -2.33 2.12
N VAL A 100 3.10 -1.03 2.37
CA VAL A 100 2.50 -0.40 3.56
C VAL A 100 1.42 0.55 3.09
N VAL A 101 0.16 0.15 3.29
CA VAL A 101 -1.00 0.88 2.81
C VAL A 101 -2.10 0.82 3.85
N ASN A 102 -2.53 1.98 4.33
CA ASN A 102 -3.78 2.10 5.09
C ASN A 102 -4.74 2.99 4.31
N LEU A 103 -6.02 2.62 4.35
CA LEU A 103 -7.04 3.23 3.50
C LEU A 103 -7.51 4.56 4.08
N TYR A 104 -8.07 5.40 3.20
CA TYR A 104 -8.70 6.63 3.64
C TYR A 104 -9.80 6.35 4.67
N PRO A 105 -9.96 7.15 5.73
CA PRO A 105 -10.97 6.90 6.76
C PRO A 105 -12.37 7.26 6.22
N PHE A 106 -12.92 6.42 5.35
CA PHE A 106 -14.21 6.62 4.72
C PHE A 106 -15.31 6.78 5.77
N ARG A 107 -15.26 5.96 6.84
CA ARG A 107 -16.16 6.07 8.00
C ARG A 107 -16.17 7.46 8.62
N GLU A 108 -14.99 8.04 8.84
CA GLU A 108 -14.87 9.37 9.44
C GLU A 108 -15.38 10.44 8.47
N THR A 109 -15.15 10.24 7.17
CA THR A 109 -15.63 11.16 6.12
C THR A 109 -17.14 11.22 6.08
N VAL A 110 -17.82 10.07 6.02
CA VAL A 110 -19.29 10.02 5.96
C VAL A 110 -19.97 10.37 7.29
N ALA A 111 -19.22 10.40 8.39
CA ALA A 111 -19.69 10.84 9.71
C ALA A 111 -19.63 12.36 9.90
N LYS A 112 -18.95 13.11 9.02
CA LYS A 112 -18.86 14.57 9.12
C LYS A 112 -20.23 15.21 8.92
N PRO A 113 -20.65 16.16 9.78
CA PRO A 113 -21.90 16.90 9.58
C PRO A 113 -21.90 17.60 8.22
N GLY A 114 -22.98 17.43 7.45
CA GLY A 114 -23.17 18.12 6.16
C GLY A 114 -22.39 17.54 4.98
N VAL A 115 -21.74 16.38 5.12
CA VAL A 115 -21.07 15.71 3.99
C VAL A 115 -22.06 15.39 2.87
N THR A 116 -21.73 15.83 1.66
CA THR A 116 -22.52 15.56 0.46
C THR A 116 -22.22 14.17 -0.11
N GLU A 117 -23.12 13.65 -0.94
CA GLU A 117 -22.86 12.41 -1.67
C GLU A 117 -21.65 12.52 -2.59
N ALA A 118 -21.50 13.64 -3.31
CA ALA A 118 -20.36 13.88 -4.17
C ALA A 118 -19.03 13.84 -3.39
N GLU A 119 -18.97 14.46 -2.20
CA GLU A 119 -17.80 14.39 -1.33
C GLU A 119 -17.54 12.96 -0.84
N ALA A 120 -18.57 12.20 -0.45
CA ALA A 120 -18.39 10.82 -0.05
C ALA A 120 -17.83 9.97 -1.20
N ILE A 121 -18.40 10.08 -2.41
CA ILE A 121 -17.97 9.35 -3.60
C ILE A 121 -16.51 9.67 -3.97
N GLU A 122 -16.08 10.93 -3.87
CA GLU A 122 -14.69 11.30 -4.14
C GLU A 122 -13.69 10.66 -3.15
N ASN A 123 -14.13 10.37 -1.92
CA ASN A 123 -13.28 9.77 -0.89
C ASN A 123 -13.30 8.23 -0.89
N ILE A 124 -13.92 7.59 -1.90
CA ILE A 124 -13.81 6.16 -2.13
C ILE A 124 -12.45 5.86 -2.78
N ASP A 125 -11.59 5.15 -2.05
CA ASP A 125 -10.27 4.75 -2.52
C ASP A 125 -10.37 3.55 -3.46
N ILE A 126 -9.71 3.64 -4.61
CA ILE A 126 -9.61 2.56 -5.60
C ILE A 126 -8.21 1.94 -5.59
N GLY A 127 -7.17 2.79 -5.62
CA GLY A 127 -5.79 2.35 -5.70
C GLY A 127 -5.32 1.64 -4.43
N GLY A 128 -5.70 2.15 -3.26
CA GLY A 128 -5.38 1.56 -1.96
C GLY A 128 -5.87 0.12 -1.84
N PRO A 129 -7.19 -0.16 -1.95
CA PRO A 129 -7.72 -1.52 -1.86
C PRO A 129 -7.14 -2.45 -2.93
N ALA A 130 -6.88 -1.96 -4.14
CA ALA A 130 -6.24 -2.75 -5.20
C ALA A 130 -4.82 -3.21 -4.77
N MET A 131 -3.99 -2.32 -4.23
CA MET A 131 -2.65 -2.65 -3.75
C MET A 131 -2.69 -3.58 -2.53
N VAL A 132 -3.58 -3.33 -1.57
CA VAL A 132 -3.76 -4.17 -0.37
C VAL A 132 -4.10 -5.60 -0.78
N ARG A 133 -5.12 -5.78 -1.63
CA ARG A 133 -5.56 -7.12 -2.08
C ARG A 133 -4.50 -7.82 -2.92
N ALA A 134 -3.80 -7.09 -3.80
CA ALA A 134 -2.73 -7.66 -4.62
C ALA A 134 -1.58 -8.20 -3.75
N SER A 135 -1.17 -7.42 -2.74
CA SER A 135 -0.10 -7.79 -1.82
C SER A 135 -0.51 -8.96 -0.92
N ALA A 136 -1.72 -8.92 -0.36
CA ALA A 136 -2.28 -9.99 0.46
C ALA A 136 -2.44 -11.30 -0.32
N LYS A 137 -2.83 -11.24 -1.60
CA LYS A 137 -2.87 -12.42 -2.49
C LYS A 137 -1.48 -13.05 -2.65
N ASN A 138 -0.44 -12.23 -2.78
CA ASN A 138 0.93 -12.67 -3.03
C ASN A 138 1.79 -12.73 -1.75
N PHE A 139 1.19 -13.00 -0.58
CA PHE A 139 1.84 -12.89 0.73
C PHE A 139 3.11 -13.74 0.91
N LYS A 140 3.27 -14.80 0.11
CA LYS A 140 4.50 -15.62 0.09
C LYS A 140 5.71 -14.80 -0.33
N ASP A 141 5.50 -13.85 -1.23
CA ASP A 141 6.54 -13.07 -1.90
C ASP A 141 6.48 -11.58 -1.54
N VAL A 142 5.39 -11.10 -0.93
CA VAL A 142 5.20 -9.70 -0.53
C VAL A 142 4.69 -9.62 0.90
N VAL A 143 5.29 -8.77 1.73
CA VAL A 143 4.76 -8.43 3.05
C VAL A 143 3.79 -7.27 2.90
N ILE A 144 2.57 -7.40 3.40
CA ILE A 144 1.57 -6.34 3.44
C ILE A 144 1.39 -5.84 4.87
N VAL A 145 1.35 -4.53 5.09
CA VAL A 145 1.00 -3.94 6.38
C VAL A 145 -0.05 -2.85 6.19
N THR A 146 -1.18 -3.00 6.90
CA THR A 146 -2.31 -2.07 6.84
C THR A 146 -2.53 -1.25 8.10
N TYR A 147 -1.86 -1.58 9.21
CA TYR A 147 -2.05 -0.89 10.49
C TYR A 147 -0.71 -0.37 11.04
N PRO A 148 -0.63 0.91 11.47
CA PRO A 148 0.57 1.46 12.10
C PRO A 148 1.06 0.70 13.33
N SER A 149 0.14 0.07 14.08
CA SER A 149 0.46 -0.77 15.24
C SER A 149 1.39 -1.95 14.90
N ARG A 150 1.53 -2.33 13.63
CA ARG A 150 2.43 -3.40 13.18
C ARG A 150 3.85 -2.93 12.90
N TYR A 151 4.12 -1.61 12.84
CA TYR A 151 5.42 -1.09 12.40
C TYR A 151 6.55 -1.50 13.34
N ALA A 152 6.35 -1.40 14.66
CA ALA A 152 7.37 -1.80 15.64
C ALA A 152 7.75 -3.28 15.49
N GLY A 153 6.76 -4.18 15.48
CA GLY A 153 7.00 -5.61 15.28
C GLY A 153 7.61 -5.94 13.93
N LEU A 154 7.23 -5.23 12.85
CA LEU A 154 7.86 -5.35 11.54
C LEU A 154 9.35 -5.00 11.62
N MET A 155 9.70 -3.85 12.17
CA MET A 155 11.09 -3.41 12.30
C MET A 155 11.92 -4.38 13.13
N GLU A 156 11.37 -4.91 14.23
CA GLU A 156 12.06 -5.93 15.04
C GLU A 156 12.36 -7.22 14.26
N MET A 157 11.40 -7.73 13.48
CA MET A 157 11.62 -8.94 12.66
C MET A 157 12.66 -8.67 11.57
N LEU A 158 12.55 -7.53 10.87
CA LEU A 158 13.49 -7.14 9.82
C LEU A 158 14.91 -6.91 10.38
N ALA A 159 15.05 -6.38 11.59
CA ALA A 159 16.36 -6.18 12.22
C ALA A 159 17.04 -7.51 12.59
N LYS A 160 16.27 -8.54 12.95
CA LYS A 160 16.80 -9.86 13.36
C LYS A 160 17.12 -10.75 12.16
N GLU A 161 16.16 -10.89 11.25
CA GLU A 161 16.20 -11.91 10.19
C GLU A 161 16.32 -11.31 8.78
N GLY A 162 16.18 -9.98 8.64
CA GLY A 162 16.06 -9.31 7.34
C GLY A 162 14.76 -9.62 6.60
N ASP A 163 13.84 -10.38 7.23
CA ASP A 163 12.63 -10.92 6.65
C ASP A 163 11.52 -11.10 7.71
N VAL A 164 10.31 -11.38 7.24
CA VAL A 164 9.14 -11.77 8.03
C VAL A 164 8.83 -13.24 7.74
N ASP A 165 8.59 -14.04 8.78
CA ASP A 165 8.32 -15.46 8.62
C ASP A 165 6.98 -15.74 7.92
N ALA A 166 6.83 -16.96 7.42
CA ALA A 166 5.67 -17.37 6.63
C ALA A 166 4.34 -17.29 7.39
N ARG A 167 4.36 -17.52 8.71
CA ARG A 167 3.14 -17.44 9.53
C ARG A 167 2.72 -15.98 9.66
N THR A 168 3.63 -15.08 10.03
CA THR A 168 3.30 -13.65 10.16
C THR A 168 2.91 -13.03 8.82
N ARG A 169 3.51 -13.43 7.69
CA ARG A 169 3.05 -13.03 6.35
C ARG A 169 1.59 -13.40 6.10
N LYS A 170 1.18 -14.61 6.49
CA LYS A 170 -0.21 -15.08 6.35
C LYS A 170 -1.16 -14.36 7.29
N GLU A 171 -0.76 -14.07 8.52
CA GLU A 171 -1.53 -13.27 9.49
C GLU A 171 -1.76 -11.85 8.95
N LEU A 172 -0.72 -11.20 8.43
CA LEU A 172 -0.81 -9.89 7.80
C LEU A 172 -1.70 -9.89 6.55
N ALA A 173 -1.68 -10.97 5.76
CA ALA A 173 -2.56 -11.11 4.60
C ALA A 173 -4.04 -11.26 5.01
N LEU A 174 -4.31 -12.00 6.10
CA LEU A 174 -5.65 -12.08 6.68
C LEU A 174 -6.13 -10.71 7.14
N GLU A 175 -5.30 -9.97 7.90
CA GLU A 175 -5.60 -8.60 8.34
C GLU A 175 -5.89 -7.67 7.16
N ALA A 176 -5.09 -7.74 6.10
CA ALA A 176 -5.28 -6.96 4.89
C ALA A 176 -6.62 -7.24 4.18
N PHE A 177 -7.00 -8.52 4.03
CA PHE A 177 -8.30 -8.86 3.43
C PHE A 177 -9.47 -8.46 4.33
N THR A 178 -9.36 -8.65 5.64
CA THR A 178 -10.36 -8.18 6.61
C THR A 178 -10.55 -6.67 6.51
N HIS A 179 -9.44 -5.91 6.45
CA HIS A 179 -9.48 -4.45 6.32
C HIS A 179 -10.24 -4.01 5.06
N THR A 180 -9.99 -4.65 3.92
CA THR A 180 -10.73 -4.32 2.67
C THR A 180 -12.19 -4.76 2.71
N ALA A 181 -12.51 -5.87 3.37
CA ALA A 181 -13.90 -6.31 3.53
C ALA A 181 -14.72 -5.33 4.39
N GLU A 182 -14.12 -4.85 5.49
CA GLU A 182 -14.72 -3.80 6.32
C GLU A 182 -14.90 -2.50 5.54
N TYR A 183 -13.90 -2.11 4.73
CA TYR A 183 -13.94 -0.92 3.90
C TYR A 183 -15.11 -0.95 2.91
N ASP A 184 -15.25 -2.04 2.14
CA ASP A 184 -16.33 -2.19 1.16
C ASP A 184 -17.71 -2.28 1.84
N ALA A 185 -17.80 -2.92 3.02
CA ALA A 185 -19.04 -2.97 3.79
C ALA A 185 -19.52 -1.56 4.19
N MET A 186 -18.60 -0.68 4.59
CA MET A 186 -18.94 0.71 4.93
C MET A 186 -19.44 1.51 3.72
N ILE A 187 -18.84 1.33 2.55
CA ILE A 187 -19.27 1.97 1.30
C ILE A 187 -20.67 1.47 0.91
N SER A 188 -20.87 0.15 0.92
CA SER A 188 -22.15 -0.48 0.58
C SER A 188 -23.28 0.03 1.48
N GLU A 189 -23.04 0.08 2.79
CA GLU A 189 -24.01 0.60 3.77
C GLU A 189 -24.30 2.10 3.55
N TYR A 190 -23.29 2.90 3.21
CA TYR A 190 -23.49 4.31 2.89
C TYR A 190 -24.37 4.51 1.65
N LEU A 191 -24.08 3.79 0.55
CA LEU A 191 -24.83 3.86 -0.70
C LEU A 191 -26.28 3.38 -0.50
N LYS A 192 -26.47 2.30 0.26
CA LYS A 192 -27.81 1.81 0.62
C LYS A 192 -28.64 2.92 1.28
N LYS A 193 -28.06 3.64 2.25
CA LYS A 193 -28.75 4.75 2.92
C LYS A 193 -29.06 5.93 1.98
N GLN A 194 -28.28 6.16 0.93
CA GLN A 194 -28.62 7.19 -0.05
C GLN A 194 -29.81 6.80 -0.92
N LEU A 195 -30.00 5.50 -1.21
CA LEU A 195 -31.18 5.01 -1.95
C LEU A 195 -32.49 5.10 -1.16
N GLU A 196 -32.41 5.16 0.17
CA GLU A 196 -33.56 5.22 1.08
C GLU A 196 -34.00 6.67 1.40
N LYS A 197 -33.27 7.68 0.91
CA LYS A 197 -33.61 9.12 1.05
C LYS A 197 -34.50 9.60 -0.07
#